data_AF-A0A9P7SIX6-F1
#
_entry.id   AF-A0A9P7SIX6-F1
#
_cell.length_a   1.000
_cell.length_b   1.000
_cell.length_c   1.000
_cell.angle_alpha   90.00
_cell.angle_beta   90.00
_cell.angle_gamma   90.00
#
_symmetry.space_group_name_H-M   'P 1'
#
loop_
_entity.id
_entity.type
_entity.pdbx_description
1 polymer ?
#
loop_
_entity_poly.entity_id
_entity_poly.type
_entity_poly.pdbx_seq_one_letter_code
_entity_poly.pdbx_strand_id
1 'polypeptide(L)'
;MMPSAHVYGHHQYNPQGDAHNWMHQQASHHQQNHVSVAQQQQQAQQAQQAQQAQQAQQAQQAQQAQQAQQAQQAQQAQQAQQAQQAQQAQQAQQAAQQAAQQQQQQQQQQQQQQQQQQQQQQQQQQQQQQQQQQQASQQAQQHQHFNRMAGSHAGPVAANTLGGNHVQDSGHDHISEDNRRTMAYIADLLNEKTREAALLELSKKREQVPELALILWHSFGVMTSLLQEIISVYTLLNPSQLTAAASNRVCNALALLQCVASHNETRTLFLNAHIPLFLYPFLNTTSKSRPFEYLRLTSLGVIGALVKNDSSDVINFLLTTEIIPLCLRIMETGSELSKTVAIFIVQKILLDDNGLNYICATYERFYAVGTVLSNMVAQLVESQTARLLKHVVRCFLRLSDNARAREALRQCLPEPLRDATFSSVLRDDAATKRCLAQLLINLSDNVVDQNSQGMPNM
;
A
#
# COMPACT_ATOMS: atom_id res chain seq x y z
N MET A 1 -14.05 -53.45 -42.72
CA MET A 1 -13.69 -54.83 -43.08
C MET A 1 -13.31 -55.56 -41.80
N MET A 2 -14.15 -56.49 -41.34
CA MET A 2 -13.79 -57.63 -40.46
C MET A 2 -13.04 -58.70 -41.31
N PRO A 3 -12.47 -59.82 -40.80
CA PRO A 3 -12.64 -60.51 -39.49
C PRO A 3 -11.30 -60.95 -38.80
N SER A 4 -11.20 -61.25 -37.48
CA SER A 4 -11.50 -62.50 -36.71
C SER A 4 -10.83 -63.79 -37.27
N ALA A 5 -10.34 -64.81 -36.54
CA ALA A 5 -10.60 -65.32 -35.19
C ALA A 5 -9.48 -66.30 -34.67
N HIS A 6 -9.68 -66.74 -33.43
CA HIS A 6 -9.01 -67.72 -32.52
C HIS A 6 -8.31 -68.99 -33.08
N VAL A 7 -7.51 -69.66 -32.22
CA VAL A 7 -7.76 -71.05 -31.70
C VAL A 7 -6.63 -71.53 -30.74
N TYR A 8 -7.06 -72.24 -29.69
CA TYR A 8 -6.31 -72.98 -28.64
C TYR A 8 -5.67 -74.29 -29.15
N GLY A 9 -4.68 -74.84 -28.43
CA GLY A 9 -4.28 -76.24 -28.58
C GLY A 9 -3.13 -76.72 -27.67
N HIS A 10 -3.48 -77.40 -26.57
CA HIS A 10 -2.60 -78.26 -25.75
C HIS A 10 -2.23 -79.55 -26.51
N HIS A 11 -1.16 -80.27 -26.13
CA HIS A 11 -0.94 -81.74 -26.07
C HIS A 11 0.56 -81.98 -25.79
N GLN A 12 1.11 -83.13 -25.39
CA GLN A 12 0.84 -84.16 -24.38
C GLN A 12 2.12 -85.03 -24.37
N TYR A 13 2.41 -85.65 -23.23
CA TYR A 13 3.58 -86.47 -22.87
C TYR A 13 3.75 -87.76 -23.71
N ASN A 14 4.99 -88.23 -23.99
CA ASN A 14 5.33 -89.67 -23.96
C ASN A 14 6.87 -89.96 -23.90
N PRO A 15 7.34 -91.08 -23.30
CA PRO A 15 8.75 -91.38 -22.97
C PRO A 15 9.40 -92.54 -23.79
N GLN A 16 10.70 -92.78 -23.52
CA GLN A 16 11.57 -93.99 -23.75
C GLN A 16 12.53 -94.07 -24.97
N GLY A 17 13.76 -94.53 -24.66
CA GLY A 17 14.84 -95.02 -25.54
C GLY A 17 15.94 -93.97 -25.80
N ASP A 18 17.24 -94.19 -25.66
CA ASP A 18 18.07 -95.31 -25.24
C ASP A 18 19.44 -94.75 -24.82
N ALA A 19 20.09 -95.45 -23.89
CA ALA A 19 21.43 -95.14 -23.41
C ALA A 19 22.52 -95.58 -24.41
N HIS A 20 23.66 -94.90 -24.33
CA HIS A 20 24.99 -95.31 -24.81
C HIS A 20 25.26 -95.21 -26.31
N ASN A 21 25.77 -94.05 -26.74
CA ASN A 21 27.06 -94.00 -27.44
C ASN A 21 27.58 -92.56 -27.59
N TRP A 22 28.90 -92.40 -27.59
CA TRP A 22 29.67 -91.18 -27.97
C TRP A 22 30.06 -90.15 -26.89
N MET A 23 30.60 -90.61 -25.76
CA MET A 23 31.62 -89.86 -25.01
C MET A 23 32.95 -89.88 -25.79
N HIS A 24 33.10 -89.12 -26.89
CA HIS A 24 34.43 -88.79 -27.43
C HIS A 24 34.48 -87.65 -28.46
N GLN A 25 33.65 -86.60 -28.34
CA GLN A 25 33.73 -85.45 -29.25
C GLN A 25 33.30 -84.11 -28.60
N GLN A 26 33.73 -83.83 -27.37
CA GLN A 26 33.39 -82.56 -26.67
C GLN A 26 34.57 -81.65 -26.33
N ALA A 27 35.83 -82.09 -26.47
CA ALA A 27 36.98 -81.27 -26.06
C ALA A 27 37.40 -80.21 -27.11
N SER A 28 37.18 -80.45 -28.40
CA SER A 28 37.69 -79.56 -29.47
C SER A 28 36.75 -78.40 -29.83
N HIS A 29 35.44 -78.53 -29.58
CA HIS A 29 34.45 -77.49 -29.90
C HIS A 29 34.32 -76.40 -28.82
N HIS A 30 34.70 -76.67 -27.57
CA HIS A 30 34.65 -75.67 -26.52
C HIS A 30 35.74 -74.59 -26.64
N GLN A 31 36.91 -74.92 -27.20
CA GLN A 31 38.00 -73.94 -27.31
C GLN A 31 37.82 -72.96 -28.49
N GLN A 32 37.18 -73.37 -29.59
CA GLN A 32 36.83 -72.47 -30.71
C GLN A 32 35.66 -71.53 -30.39
N ASN A 33 34.66 -71.98 -29.63
CA ASN A 33 33.54 -71.13 -29.20
C ASN A 33 33.95 -70.05 -28.18
N HIS A 34 34.93 -70.33 -27.31
CA HIS A 34 35.40 -69.32 -26.35
C HIS A 34 36.15 -68.15 -27.02
N VAL A 35 36.89 -68.40 -28.10
CA VAL A 35 37.62 -67.36 -28.83
C VAL A 35 36.66 -66.48 -29.65
N SER A 36 35.63 -67.06 -30.30
CA SER A 36 34.66 -66.27 -31.08
C SER A 36 33.77 -65.40 -30.19
N VAL A 37 33.34 -65.90 -29.03
CA VAL A 37 32.51 -65.13 -28.08
C VAL A 37 33.32 -63.98 -27.48
N ALA A 38 34.59 -64.19 -27.11
CA ALA A 38 35.45 -63.12 -26.59
C ALA A 38 35.69 -62.02 -27.65
N GLN A 39 35.91 -62.40 -28.91
CA GLN A 39 36.11 -61.46 -30.01
C GLN A 39 34.84 -60.67 -30.34
N GLN A 40 33.67 -61.32 -30.28
CA GLN A 40 32.37 -60.67 -30.47
C GLN A 40 32.02 -59.71 -29.32
N GLN A 41 32.39 -60.07 -28.08
CA GLN A 41 32.19 -59.22 -26.90
C GLN A 41 33.09 -57.99 -26.92
N GLN A 42 34.33 -58.13 -27.43
CA GLN A 42 35.25 -57.00 -27.62
C GLN A 42 34.78 -56.04 -28.73
N GLN A 43 34.24 -56.55 -29.83
CA GLN A 43 33.61 -55.71 -30.87
C GLN A 43 32.36 -54.99 -30.35
N ALA A 44 31.53 -55.65 -29.54
CA ALA A 44 30.36 -55.02 -28.94
C ALA A 44 30.74 -53.88 -27.97
N GLN A 45 31.78 -54.07 -27.17
CA GLN A 45 32.32 -53.02 -26.29
C GLN A 45 32.88 -51.83 -27.09
N GLN A 46 33.63 -52.08 -28.16
CA GLN A 46 34.13 -51.01 -29.03
C GLN A 46 33.00 -50.24 -29.71
N ALA A 47 31.94 -50.92 -30.16
CA ALA A 47 30.77 -50.29 -30.75
C ALA A 47 30.00 -49.43 -29.74
N GLN A 48 29.84 -49.89 -28.49
CA GLN A 48 29.26 -49.10 -27.41
C GLN A 48 30.10 -47.86 -27.08
N GLN A 49 31.42 -48.00 -26.97
CA GLN A 49 32.31 -46.85 -26.73
C GLN A 49 32.24 -45.82 -27.87
N ALA A 50 32.16 -46.26 -29.12
CA ALA A 50 32.02 -45.37 -30.27
C ALA A 50 30.68 -44.62 -30.27
N GLN A 51 29.57 -45.29 -29.92
CA GLN A 51 28.27 -44.64 -29.77
C GLN A 51 28.27 -43.62 -28.63
N GLN A 52 28.88 -43.97 -27.49
CA GLN A 52 28.95 -43.07 -26.34
C GLN A 52 29.80 -41.81 -26.64
N ALA A 53 30.89 -41.97 -27.39
CA ALA A 53 31.72 -40.86 -27.86
C ALA A 53 30.96 -39.94 -28.84
N GLN A 54 30.17 -40.49 -29.76
CA GLN A 54 29.33 -39.70 -30.67
C GLN A 54 28.24 -38.93 -29.92
N GLN A 55 27.59 -39.55 -28.94
CA GLN A 55 26.59 -38.88 -28.09
C GLN A 55 27.21 -37.73 -27.28
N ALA A 56 28.42 -37.93 -26.73
CA ALA A 56 29.13 -36.89 -26.00
C ALA A 56 29.50 -35.69 -26.90
N GLN A 57 29.94 -35.95 -28.14
CA GLN A 57 30.20 -34.88 -29.11
C GLN A 57 28.95 -34.10 -29.50
N GLN A 58 27.82 -34.79 -29.74
CA GLN A 58 26.55 -34.12 -30.03
C GLN A 58 26.07 -33.28 -28.84
N ALA A 59 26.21 -33.77 -27.61
CA ALA A 59 25.84 -33.02 -26.42
C ALA A 59 26.69 -31.75 -26.25
N GLN A 60 28.01 -31.82 -26.51
CA GLN A 60 28.88 -30.65 -26.48
C GLN A 60 28.52 -29.62 -27.55
N GLN A 61 28.24 -30.05 -28.79
CA GLN A 61 27.79 -29.14 -29.85
C GLN A 61 26.46 -28.46 -29.51
N ALA A 62 25.51 -29.19 -28.93
CA ALA A 62 24.23 -28.63 -28.49
C ALA A 62 24.40 -27.58 -27.38
N GLN A 63 25.28 -27.83 -26.41
CA GLN A 63 25.59 -26.86 -25.36
C GLN A 63 26.27 -25.60 -25.91
N GLN A 64 27.23 -25.74 -26.84
CA GLN A 64 27.86 -24.58 -27.49
C GLN A 64 26.85 -23.76 -28.29
N ALA A 65 25.93 -24.40 -29.01
CA ALA A 65 24.89 -23.70 -29.76
C ALA A 65 23.93 -22.93 -28.84
N GLN A 66 23.54 -23.50 -27.69
CA GLN A 66 22.70 -22.82 -26.70
C GLN A 66 23.42 -21.62 -26.06
N GLN A 67 24.70 -21.75 -25.70
CA GLN A 67 25.48 -20.63 -25.17
C GLN A 67 25.63 -19.50 -26.19
N ALA A 68 25.85 -19.82 -27.48
CA ALA A 68 25.94 -18.82 -28.53
C ALA A 68 24.61 -18.06 -28.73
N GLN A 69 23.47 -18.75 -28.66
CA GLN A 69 22.15 -18.11 -28.74
C GLN A 69 21.87 -17.21 -27.52
N GLN A 70 22.21 -17.66 -26.31
CA GLN A 70 22.06 -16.83 -25.10
C GLN A 70 22.95 -15.57 -25.17
N ALA A 71 24.19 -15.70 -25.65
CA ALA A 71 25.09 -14.56 -25.80
C ALA A 71 24.54 -13.51 -26.80
N GLN A 72 23.96 -13.96 -27.92
CA GLN A 72 23.33 -13.06 -28.89
C GLN A 72 22.09 -12.36 -28.31
N GLN A 73 21.22 -13.08 -27.59
CA GLN A 73 20.06 -12.47 -26.94
C GLN A 73 20.46 -11.45 -25.86
N ALA A 74 21.51 -11.74 -25.08
CA ALA A 74 22.03 -10.81 -24.08
C ALA A 74 22.56 -9.51 -24.72
N GLN A 75 23.28 -9.61 -25.85
CA GLN A 75 23.74 -8.43 -26.59
C GLN A 75 22.58 -7.59 -27.15
N GLN A 76 21.56 -8.22 -27.74
CA GLN A 76 20.39 -7.50 -28.23
C GLN A 76 19.62 -6.80 -27.09
N ALA A 77 19.48 -7.46 -25.94
CA ALA A 77 18.83 -6.86 -24.78
C ALA A 77 19.59 -5.64 -24.24
N GLN A 78 20.92 -5.68 -24.20
CA GLN A 78 21.76 -4.53 -23.82
C GLN A 78 21.63 -3.36 -24.80
N GLN A 79 21.63 -3.63 -26.11
CA GLN A 79 21.43 -2.57 -27.11
C GLN A 79 20.03 -1.93 -27.00
N ALA A 80 18.99 -2.73 -26.77
CA ALA A 80 17.63 -2.23 -26.58
C ALA A 80 17.51 -1.34 -25.33
N GLN A 81 18.16 -1.72 -24.21
CA GLN A 81 18.20 -0.90 -23.00
C GLN A 81 18.94 0.43 -23.20
N GLN A 82 20.09 0.41 -23.88
CA GLN A 82 20.82 1.65 -24.21
C GLN A 82 19.99 2.58 -25.11
N ALA A 83 19.29 2.04 -26.10
CA ALA A 83 18.42 2.84 -26.97
C ALA A 83 17.25 3.49 -26.19
N GLN A 84 16.62 2.76 -25.26
CA GLN A 84 15.57 3.32 -24.41
C GLN A 84 16.09 4.42 -23.47
N GLN A 85 17.26 4.23 -22.86
CA GLN A 85 17.89 5.26 -22.01
C GLN A 85 18.22 6.53 -22.82
N ALA A 86 18.72 6.38 -24.05
CA ALA A 86 19.01 7.53 -24.91
C ALA A 86 17.75 8.31 -25.29
N GLN A 87 16.63 7.63 -25.58
CA GLN A 87 15.34 8.29 -25.84
C GLN A 87 14.79 9.01 -24.60
N GLN A 88 14.86 8.41 -23.42
CA GLN A 88 14.45 9.07 -22.18
C GLN A 88 15.30 10.30 -21.86
N ALA A 89 16.61 10.23 -22.09
CA ALA A 89 17.49 11.38 -21.90
C ALA A 89 17.15 12.55 -22.83
N GLN A 90 16.84 12.27 -24.11
CA GLN A 90 16.41 13.29 -25.06
C GLN A 90 15.06 13.92 -24.68
N GLN A 91 14.07 13.12 -24.26
CA GLN A 91 12.79 13.64 -23.80
C GLN A 91 12.94 14.50 -22.54
N ALA A 92 13.79 14.10 -21.60
CA ALA A 92 14.07 14.88 -20.40
C ALA A 92 14.72 16.23 -20.73
N GLN A 93 15.65 16.28 -21.69
CA GLN A 93 16.24 17.54 -22.15
C GLN A 93 15.23 18.45 -22.84
N GLN A 94 14.35 17.93 -23.69
CA GLN A 94 13.30 18.73 -24.33
C GLN A 94 12.30 19.28 -23.30
N ALA A 95 11.88 18.46 -22.32
CA ALA A 95 11.00 18.88 -21.26
C ALA A 95 11.64 19.99 -20.39
N ALA A 96 12.94 19.87 -20.08
CA ALA A 96 13.67 20.89 -19.33
C ALA A 96 13.78 22.22 -20.11
N GLN A 97 14.00 22.17 -21.42
CA GLN A 97 14.02 23.38 -22.26
C GLN A 97 12.65 24.07 -22.33
N GLN A 98 11.56 23.29 -22.46
CA GLN A 98 10.20 23.84 -22.46
C GLN A 98 9.83 24.45 -21.10
N ALA A 99 10.21 23.79 -20.00
CA ALA A 99 10.00 24.33 -18.65
C ALA A 99 10.77 25.64 -18.43
N ALA A 100 12.02 25.72 -18.88
CA ALA A 100 12.81 26.94 -18.80
C ALA A 100 12.18 28.10 -19.60
N GLN A 101 11.68 27.84 -20.81
CA GLN A 101 10.96 28.84 -21.60
C GLN A 101 9.67 29.34 -20.92
N GLN A 102 8.89 28.43 -20.33
CA GLN A 102 7.68 28.82 -19.57
C GLN A 102 8.02 29.67 -18.34
N GLN A 103 9.10 29.32 -17.63
CA GLN A 103 9.55 30.10 -16.47
C GLN A 103 9.99 31.52 -16.86
N GLN A 104 10.66 31.66 -18.01
CA GLN A 104 11.07 32.96 -18.53
C GLN A 104 9.88 33.83 -18.96
N GLN A 105 8.85 33.22 -19.56
CA GLN A 105 7.59 33.91 -19.88
C GLN A 105 6.83 34.37 -18.63
N GLN A 106 6.76 33.53 -17.59
CA GLN A 106 6.13 33.92 -16.32
C GLN A 106 6.87 35.08 -15.64
N GLN A 107 8.21 35.09 -15.65
CA GLN A 107 8.97 36.21 -15.10
C GLN A 107 8.73 37.51 -15.86
N GLN A 108 8.64 37.48 -17.19
CA GLN A 108 8.30 38.67 -17.99
C GLN A 108 6.89 39.19 -17.68
N GLN A 109 5.89 38.29 -17.52
CA GLN A 109 4.54 38.71 -17.14
C GLN A 109 4.49 39.33 -15.73
N GLN A 110 5.22 38.77 -14.76
CA GLN A 110 5.30 39.34 -13.42
C GLN A 110 5.97 40.72 -13.42
N GLN A 111 7.04 40.93 -14.20
CA GLN A 111 7.66 42.25 -14.33
C GLN A 111 6.72 43.29 -14.96
N GLN A 112 5.95 42.90 -15.98
CA GLN A 112 4.95 43.80 -16.58
C GLN A 112 3.83 44.16 -15.59
N GLN A 113 3.33 43.20 -14.81
CA GLN A 113 2.32 43.48 -13.78
C GLN A 113 2.86 44.41 -12.69
N GLN A 114 4.10 44.23 -12.23
CA GLN A 114 4.70 45.12 -11.25
C GLN A 114 4.87 46.55 -11.77
N GLN A 115 5.28 46.73 -13.03
CA GLN A 115 5.37 48.07 -13.63
C GLN A 115 4.00 48.75 -13.76
N GLN A 116 2.95 48.01 -14.15
CA GLN A 116 1.59 48.55 -14.19
C GLN A 116 1.08 48.95 -12.81
N GLN A 117 1.34 48.15 -11.78
CA GLN A 117 0.95 48.48 -10.41
C GLN A 117 1.67 49.75 -9.90
N GLN A 118 2.97 49.90 -10.18
CA GLN A 118 3.70 51.12 -9.81
C GLN A 118 3.16 52.37 -10.51
N GLN A 119 2.81 52.28 -11.80
CA GLN A 119 2.20 53.41 -12.51
C GLN A 119 0.82 53.79 -11.96
N GLN A 120 -0.03 52.81 -11.63
CA GLN A 120 -1.32 53.08 -11.00
C GLN A 120 -1.16 53.74 -9.63
N GLN A 121 -0.19 53.30 -8.82
CA GLN A 121 0.05 53.86 -7.50
C GLN A 121 0.54 55.32 -7.58
N GLN A 122 1.41 55.65 -8.55
CA GLN A 122 1.84 57.03 -8.80
C GLN A 122 0.69 57.93 -9.25
N GLN A 123 -0.19 57.45 -10.14
CA GLN A 123 -1.38 58.22 -10.56
C GLN A 123 -2.33 58.47 -9.39
N GLN A 124 -2.54 57.47 -8.52
CA GLN A 124 -3.39 57.64 -7.34
C GLN A 124 -2.81 58.66 -6.35
N GLN A 125 -1.50 58.64 -6.12
CA GLN A 125 -0.84 59.64 -5.26
C GLN A 125 -0.95 61.07 -5.84
N GLN A 126 -0.78 61.24 -7.15
CA GLN A 126 -0.96 62.56 -7.79
C GLN A 126 -2.40 63.07 -7.67
N GLN A 127 -3.40 62.20 -7.87
CA GLN A 127 -4.81 62.58 -7.67
C GLN A 127 -5.10 62.97 -6.23
N GLN A 128 -4.58 62.22 -5.25
CA GLN A 128 -4.77 62.55 -3.83
C GLN A 128 -4.14 63.90 -3.47
N GLN A 129 -2.95 64.20 -3.98
CA GLN A 129 -2.29 65.50 -3.76
C GLN A 129 -3.09 66.66 -4.35
N GLN A 130 -3.63 66.51 -5.57
CA GLN A 130 -4.50 67.51 -6.19
C GLN A 130 -5.78 67.74 -5.39
N GLN A 131 -6.40 66.68 -4.88
CA GLN A 131 -7.62 66.77 -4.07
C GLN A 131 -7.37 67.47 -2.74
N GLN A 132 -6.24 67.18 -2.08
CA GLN A 132 -5.84 67.86 -0.84
C GLN A 132 -5.58 69.36 -1.07
N GLN A 133 -4.97 69.74 -2.20
CA GLN A 133 -4.73 71.15 -2.54
C GLN A 133 -6.04 71.91 -2.83
N GLN A 134 -7.03 71.25 -3.44
CA GLN A 134 -8.37 71.83 -3.65
C GLN A 134 -9.17 71.97 -2.35
N GLN A 135 -9.08 71.00 -1.43
CA GLN A 135 -9.74 71.12 -0.12
C GLN A 135 -9.11 72.19 0.77
N ALA A 136 -7.78 72.34 0.76
CA ALA A 136 -7.09 73.38 1.52
C ALA A 136 -7.45 74.80 1.03
N SER A 137 -7.66 74.98 -0.28
CA SER A 137 -8.08 76.26 -0.85
C SER A 137 -9.55 76.60 -0.57
N GLN A 138 -10.44 75.61 -0.47
CA GLN A 138 -11.83 75.83 -0.04
C GLN A 138 -11.97 76.14 1.46
N GLN A 139 -11.18 75.50 2.33
CA GLN A 139 -11.19 75.81 3.77
C GLN A 139 -10.66 77.21 4.10
N ALA A 140 -9.74 77.76 3.29
CA ALA A 140 -9.26 79.13 3.44
C ALA A 140 -10.33 80.19 3.09
N GLN A 141 -11.26 79.89 2.17
CA GLN A 141 -12.38 80.78 1.84
C GLN A 141 -13.50 80.74 2.89
N GLN A 142 -13.69 79.60 3.58
CA GLN A 142 -14.73 79.48 4.62
C GLN A 142 -14.36 80.21 5.93
N HIS A 143 -13.06 80.36 6.24
CA HIS A 143 -12.60 81.13 7.40
C HIS A 143 -12.77 82.65 7.25
N GLN A 144 -12.89 83.19 6.03
CA GLN A 144 -13.23 84.62 5.84
C GLN A 144 -14.72 84.92 6.02
N HIS A 145 -15.60 83.92 5.87
CA HIS A 145 -17.04 84.08 6.04
C HIS A 145 -17.52 83.97 7.50
N PHE A 146 -16.81 83.21 8.35
CA PHE A 146 -17.20 83.02 9.75
C PHE A 146 -16.94 84.26 10.63
N ASN A 147 -16.01 85.14 10.24
CA ASN A 147 -15.67 86.33 11.03
C ASN A 147 -16.60 87.55 10.79
N ARG A 148 -17.62 87.42 9.91
CA ARG A 148 -18.56 88.51 9.58
C ARG A 148 -19.97 88.39 10.17
N MET A 149 -20.31 87.29 10.84
CA MET A 149 -21.65 87.10 11.43
C MET A 149 -21.63 86.69 12.92
N ALA A 150 -20.64 87.16 13.67
CA ALA A 150 -20.61 87.02 15.13
C ALA A 150 -20.80 88.41 15.78
N GLY A 151 -22.06 88.84 15.85
CA GLY A 151 -22.41 90.08 16.53
C GLY A 151 -23.92 90.24 16.62
N SER A 152 -24.56 89.58 17.60
CA SER A 152 -25.71 90.09 18.38
C SER A 152 -26.49 88.96 19.08
N HIS A 153 -26.78 89.19 20.37
CA HIS A 153 -27.84 88.63 21.23
C HIS A 153 -27.79 87.16 21.76
N ALA A 154 -27.40 87.08 23.04
CA ALA A 154 -28.18 86.67 24.23
C ALA A 154 -29.25 85.54 24.16
N GLY A 155 -29.17 84.61 25.13
CA GLY A 155 -30.34 84.02 25.81
C GLY A 155 -30.44 82.48 25.78
N PRO A 156 -30.55 81.79 26.93
CA PRO A 156 -30.52 80.32 27.03
C PRO A 156 -31.92 79.68 27.08
N VAL A 157 -32.07 78.44 26.64
CA VAL A 157 -33.17 77.54 27.08
C VAL A 157 -32.86 76.06 26.81
N ALA A 158 -33.22 75.23 27.77
CA ALA A 158 -33.21 73.77 27.75
C ALA A 158 -34.47 73.20 27.09
N ALA A 159 -34.38 71.96 26.56
CA ALA A 159 -35.35 70.85 26.77
C ALA A 159 -35.22 69.74 25.70
N ASN A 160 -34.71 68.58 26.14
CA ASN A 160 -35.32 67.24 26.05
C ASN A 160 -36.44 66.98 25.02
N THR A 161 -36.27 66.04 24.05
CA THR A 161 -37.25 64.97 23.73
C THR A 161 -36.74 63.90 22.73
N LEU A 162 -36.69 62.66 23.23
CA LEU A 162 -37.19 61.36 22.69
C LEU A 162 -37.08 60.98 21.19
N GLY A 163 -36.54 59.78 20.96
CA GLY A 163 -37.25 58.73 20.19
C GLY A 163 -36.49 58.08 19.04
N GLY A 164 -36.19 56.76 19.16
CA GLY A 164 -35.93 55.91 17.98
C GLY A 164 -34.82 54.87 18.12
N ASN A 165 -34.84 54.01 19.15
CA ASN A 165 -34.04 52.78 19.16
C ASN A 165 -34.61 51.78 18.14
N HIS A 166 -34.02 51.70 16.95
CA HIS A 166 -34.19 50.54 16.08
C HIS A 166 -33.13 49.50 16.47
N VAL A 167 -33.47 48.66 17.44
CA VAL A 167 -32.76 47.40 17.66
C VAL A 167 -33.15 46.49 16.50
N GLN A 168 -32.30 46.47 15.47
CA GLN A 168 -32.34 45.43 14.47
C GLN A 168 -31.57 44.24 15.06
N ASP A 169 -32.34 43.37 15.69
CA ASP A 169 -31.94 42.01 15.99
C ASP A 169 -31.65 41.27 14.67
N SER A 170 -30.41 41.41 14.21
CA SER A 170 -29.86 40.67 13.07
C SER A 170 -29.08 39.45 13.57
N GLY A 171 -29.73 38.63 14.39
CA GLY A 171 -29.24 37.30 14.75
C GLY A 171 -29.56 36.28 13.66
N HIS A 172 -28.89 36.34 12.50
CA HIS A 172 -28.86 35.23 11.54
C HIS A 172 -27.55 35.21 10.71
N ASP A 173 -26.72 34.21 11.02
CA ASP A 173 -25.91 33.42 10.09
C ASP A 173 -24.93 34.12 9.15
N HIS A 174 -23.82 34.60 9.72
CA HIS A 174 -22.58 34.69 8.95
C HIS A 174 -21.98 33.28 8.77
N ILE A 175 -22.61 32.44 7.93
CA ILE A 175 -21.94 31.23 7.43
C ILE A 175 -20.66 31.70 6.74
N SER A 176 -19.50 31.33 7.30
CA SER A 176 -18.20 31.66 6.73
C SER A 176 -18.19 31.34 5.24
N GLU A 177 -17.58 32.19 4.42
CA GLU A 177 -17.49 31.98 2.97
C GLU A 177 -16.89 30.60 2.63
N ASP A 178 -15.98 30.11 3.48
CA ASP A 178 -15.41 28.77 3.40
C ASP A 178 -16.42 27.65 3.60
N ASN A 179 -17.39 27.82 4.50
CA ASN A 179 -18.46 26.85 4.71
C ASN A 179 -19.39 26.84 3.50
N ARG A 180 -19.70 28.01 2.93
CA ARG A 180 -20.51 28.09 1.70
C ARG A 180 -19.83 27.40 0.53
N ARG A 181 -18.52 27.61 0.34
CA ARG A 181 -17.74 26.92 -0.70
C ARG A 181 -17.69 25.41 -0.48
N THR A 182 -17.53 24.97 0.77
CA THR A 182 -17.56 23.54 1.12
C THR A 182 -18.89 22.91 0.72
N MET A 183 -20.02 23.55 1.05
CA MET A 183 -21.34 23.06 0.66
C MET A 183 -21.54 23.04 -0.87
N ALA A 184 -20.98 24.00 -1.60
CA ALA A 184 -20.99 23.99 -3.06
C ALA A 184 -20.23 22.77 -3.62
N TYR A 185 -19.04 22.47 -3.12
CA TYR A 185 -18.31 21.27 -3.54
C TYR A 185 -19.03 19.98 -3.19
N ILE A 186 -19.74 19.92 -2.06
CA ILE A 186 -20.57 18.77 -1.68
C ILE A 186 -21.67 18.54 -2.72
N ALA A 187 -22.34 19.60 -3.19
CA ALA A 187 -23.32 19.50 -4.27
C ALA A 187 -22.68 19.06 -5.60
N ASP A 188 -21.50 19.59 -5.92
CA ASP A 188 -20.75 19.26 -7.13
C ASP A 188 -20.30 17.78 -7.19
N LEU A 189 -20.23 17.06 -6.05
CA LEU A 189 -19.97 15.62 -6.04
C LEU A 189 -21.05 14.81 -6.75
N LEU A 190 -22.30 15.30 -6.76
CA LEU A 190 -23.43 14.58 -7.34
C LEU A 190 -23.42 14.59 -8.87
N ASN A 191 -22.72 15.56 -9.48
CA ASN A 191 -22.63 15.69 -10.93
C ASN A 191 -21.27 15.16 -11.43
N GLU A 192 -21.32 14.15 -12.29
CA GLU A 192 -20.14 13.47 -12.85
C GLU A 192 -19.11 14.43 -13.47
N LYS A 193 -19.56 15.53 -14.10
CA LYS A 193 -18.69 16.51 -14.77
C LYS A 193 -17.88 17.36 -13.79
N THR A 194 -18.43 17.64 -12.61
CA THR A 194 -17.82 18.51 -11.59
C THR A 194 -17.16 17.72 -10.45
N ARG A 195 -17.55 16.45 -10.31
CA ARG A 195 -17.14 15.58 -9.21
C ARG A 195 -15.62 15.47 -9.04
N GLU A 196 -14.86 15.33 -10.12
CA GLU A 196 -13.40 15.18 -10.02
C GLU A 196 -12.73 16.40 -9.37
N ALA A 197 -13.14 17.61 -9.74
CA ALA A 197 -12.64 18.84 -9.14
C ALA A 197 -13.09 18.97 -7.67
N ALA A 198 -14.35 18.64 -7.39
CA ALA A 198 -14.89 18.68 -6.03
C ALA A 198 -14.18 17.68 -5.09
N LEU A 199 -13.89 16.46 -5.55
CA LEU A 199 -13.12 15.46 -4.81
C LEU A 199 -11.75 16.00 -4.40
N LEU A 200 -11.04 16.66 -5.33
CA LEU A 200 -9.72 17.22 -5.07
C LEU A 200 -9.76 18.35 -4.02
N GLU A 201 -10.73 19.25 -4.11
CA GLU A 201 -10.83 20.38 -3.18
C GLU A 201 -11.31 19.94 -1.79
N LEU A 202 -12.28 19.04 -1.72
CA LEU A 202 -12.74 18.47 -0.45
C LEU A 202 -11.66 17.63 0.23
N SER A 203 -10.86 16.85 -0.52
CA SER A 203 -9.81 16.02 0.07
C SER A 203 -8.73 16.86 0.77
N LYS A 204 -8.42 18.05 0.24
CA LYS A 204 -7.52 19.04 0.86
C LYS A 204 -8.12 19.68 2.12
N LYS A 205 -9.44 19.87 2.14
CA LYS A 205 -10.16 20.53 3.25
C LYS A 205 -10.50 19.60 4.42
N ARG A 206 -10.21 18.30 4.32
CA ARG A 206 -10.60 17.28 5.32
C ARG A 206 -10.12 17.53 6.77
N GLU A 207 -9.04 18.29 6.94
CA GLU A 207 -8.50 18.65 8.27
C GLU A 207 -8.98 20.04 8.75
N GLN A 208 -9.48 20.87 7.82
CA GLN A 208 -9.91 22.24 8.08
C GLN A 208 -11.38 22.35 8.46
N VAL A 209 -12.19 21.35 8.09
CA VAL A 209 -13.63 21.32 8.32
C VAL A 209 -13.96 20.14 9.24
N PRO A 210 -14.06 20.35 10.57
CA PRO A 210 -14.29 19.27 11.54
C PRO A 210 -15.58 18.47 11.26
N GLU A 211 -16.63 19.16 10.83
CA GLU A 211 -17.95 18.60 10.53
C GLU A 211 -18.03 17.90 9.17
N LEU A 212 -16.94 17.85 8.39
CA LEU A 212 -16.98 17.33 7.02
C LEU A 212 -17.46 15.89 6.96
N ALA A 213 -17.08 15.04 7.91
CA ALA A 213 -17.52 13.65 7.96
C ALA A 213 -19.05 13.53 8.08
N LEU A 214 -19.67 14.34 8.94
CA LEU A 214 -21.12 14.40 9.12
C LEU A 214 -21.81 14.94 7.86
N ILE A 215 -21.27 16.01 7.28
CA ILE A 215 -21.80 16.59 6.04
C ILE A 215 -21.76 15.56 4.91
N LEU A 216 -20.62 14.87 4.71
CA LEU A 216 -20.46 13.84 3.68
C LEU A 216 -21.46 12.69 3.87
N TRP A 217 -21.67 12.23 5.11
CA TRP A 217 -22.55 11.12 5.39
C TRP A 217 -24.02 11.46 5.22
N HIS A 218 -24.46 12.61 5.74
CA HIS A 218 -25.87 13.00 5.79
C HIS A 218 -26.35 13.76 4.55
N SER A 219 -25.44 14.22 3.68
CA SER A 219 -25.82 14.83 2.41
C SER A 219 -26.31 13.77 1.42
N PHE A 220 -27.49 14.02 0.85
CA PHE A 220 -28.14 13.10 -0.08
C PHE A 220 -27.22 12.75 -1.27
N GLY A 221 -27.06 11.45 -1.57
CA GLY A 221 -26.35 10.95 -2.74
C GLY A 221 -24.81 11.04 -2.69
N VAL A 222 -24.22 11.65 -1.66
CA VAL A 222 -22.77 11.82 -1.56
C VAL A 222 -22.05 10.50 -1.37
N MET A 223 -22.45 9.70 -0.38
CA MET A 223 -21.85 8.38 -0.16
C MET A 223 -21.99 7.45 -1.37
N THR A 224 -23.12 7.50 -2.08
CA THR A 224 -23.32 6.77 -3.35
C THR A 224 -22.34 7.24 -4.42
N SER A 225 -22.11 8.54 -4.53
CA SER A 225 -21.15 9.11 -5.49
C SER A 225 -19.72 8.68 -5.16
N LEU A 226 -19.33 8.67 -3.88
CA LEU A 226 -18.01 8.17 -3.46
C LEU A 226 -17.81 6.68 -3.75
N LEU A 227 -18.84 5.86 -3.53
CA LEU A 227 -18.81 4.43 -3.88
C LEU A 227 -18.73 4.22 -5.41
N GLN A 228 -19.40 5.05 -6.20
CA GLN A 228 -19.32 4.99 -7.67
C GLN A 228 -17.88 5.20 -8.16
N GLU A 229 -17.14 6.12 -7.54
CA GLU A 229 -15.72 6.34 -7.87
C GLU A 229 -14.86 5.11 -7.57
N ILE A 230 -15.12 4.37 -6.49
CA ILE A 230 -14.45 3.10 -6.20
C ILE A 230 -14.77 2.06 -7.27
N ILE A 231 -16.05 1.84 -7.56
CA ILE A 231 -16.51 0.79 -8.47
C ILE A 231 -16.02 1.03 -9.90
N SER A 232 -15.95 2.29 -10.34
CA SER A 232 -15.43 2.64 -11.67
C SER A 232 -13.99 2.18 -11.92
N VAL A 233 -13.22 1.97 -10.86
CA VAL A 233 -11.81 1.55 -10.93
C VAL A 233 -11.67 0.02 -11.03
N TYR A 234 -12.70 -0.76 -10.68
CA TYR A 234 -12.60 -2.23 -10.62
C TYR A 234 -12.19 -2.87 -11.94
N THR A 235 -12.68 -2.34 -13.07
CA THR A 235 -12.34 -2.84 -14.41
C THR A 235 -10.87 -2.59 -14.78
N LEU A 236 -10.20 -1.65 -14.09
CA LEU A 236 -8.81 -1.28 -14.31
C LEU A 236 -7.83 -2.06 -13.43
N LEU A 237 -8.32 -2.88 -12.49
CA LEU A 237 -7.49 -3.67 -11.59
C LEU A 237 -6.95 -4.92 -12.28
N ASN A 238 -7.79 -5.57 -13.09
CA ASN A 238 -7.46 -6.80 -13.81
C ASN A 238 -8.05 -6.79 -15.24
N PRO A 239 -7.23 -6.68 -16.30
CA PRO A 239 -5.77 -6.52 -16.26
C PRO A 239 -5.34 -5.19 -15.63
N SER A 240 -4.10 -5.11 -15.12
CA SER A 240 -3.61 -3.96 -14.34
C SER A 240 -3.38 -2.70 -15.19
N GLN A 241 -4.45 -2.02 -15.56
CA GLN A 241 -4.50 -0.87 -16.48
C GLN A 241 -4.70 0.49 -15.76
N LEU A 242 -4.64 0.50 -14.43
CA LEU A 242 -4.82 1.72 -13.64
C LEU A 242 -3.78 2.81 -13.98
N THR A 243 -4.26 3.95 -14.46
CA THR A 243 -3.43 5.13 -14.76
C THR A 243 -3.18 5.97 -13.52
N ALA A 244 -2.17 6.85 -13.56
CA ALA A 244 -1.88 7.78 -12.47
C ALA A 244 -3.05 8.75 -12.19
N ALA A 245 -3.69 9.26 -13.25
CA ALA A 245 -4.84 10.17 -13.11
C ALA A 245 -6.05 9.47 -12.45
N ALA A 246 -6.39 8.25 -12.91
CA ALA A 246 -7.48 7.47 -12.32
C ALA A 246 -7.20 7.10 -10.86
N SER A 247 -5.96 6.70 -10.54
CA SER A 247 -5.53 6.42 -9.16
C SER A 247 -5.64 7.67 -8.27
N ASN A 248 -5.16 8.83 -8.72
CA ASN A 248 -5.27 10.08 -7.96
C ASN A 248 -6.74 10.46 -7.68
N ARG A 249 -7.61 10.33 -8.68
CA ARG A 249 -9.04 10.64 -8.57
C ARG A 249 -9.72 9.77 -7.52
N VAL A 250 -9.59 8.44 -7.60
CA VAL A 250 -10.20 7.55 -6.60
C VAL A 250 -9.56 7.72 -5.22
N CYS A 251 -8.26 7.99 -5.13
CA CYS A 251 -7.59 8.26 -3.86
C CYS A 251 -8.13 9.52 -3.16
N ASN A 252 -8.57 10.54 -3.90
CA ASN A 252 -9.29 11.68 -3.31
C ASN A 252 -10.62 11.24 -2.69
N ALA A 253 -11.39 10.37 -3.35
CA ALA A 253 -12.61 9.79 -2.77
C ALA A 253 -12.30 8.94 -1.52
N LEU A 254 -11.25 8.11 -1.57
CA LEU A 254 -10.79 7.32 -0.42
C LEU A 254 -10.37 8.21 0.76
N ALA A 255 -9.75 9.37 0.51
CA ALA A 255 -9.39 10.32 1.56
C ALA A 255 -10.63 10.91 2.27
N LEU A 256 -11.73 11.11 1.55
CA LEU A 256 -13.02 11.52 2.14
C LEU A 256 -13.66 10.38 2.93
N LEU A 257 -13.62 9.14 2.42
CA LEU A 257 -14.08 7.96 3.18
C LEU A 257 -13.23 7.73 4.45
N GLN A 258 -11.93 8.04 4.40
CA GLN A 258 -11.08 8.02 5.59
C GLN A 258 -11.55 9.04 6.64
N CYS A 259 -11.98 10.23 6.22
CA CYS A 259 -12.57 11.24 7.11
C CYS A 259 -13.83 10.68 7.80
N VAL A 260 -14.76 10.11 7.02
CA VAL A 260 -15.98 9.48 7.53
C VAL A 260 -15.69 8.32 8.50
N ALA A 261 -14.72 7.45 8.18
CA ALA A 261 -14.30 6.35 9.04
C ALA A 261 -13.65 6.81 10.35
N SER A 262 -12.99 7.97 10.33
CA SER A 262 -12.28 8.52 11.49
C SER A 262 -13.20 9.23 12.49
N HIS A 263 -14.38 9.69 12.07
CA HIS A 263 -15.29 10.47 12.91
C HIS A 263 -16.19 9.60 13.80
N ASN A 264 -16.41 10.01 15.05
CA ASN A 264 -17.04 9.17 16.08
C ASN A 264 -18.49 8.78 15.74
N GLU A 265 -19.26 9.69 15.18
CA GLU A 265 -20.69 9.47 14.91
C GLU A 265 -20.94 8.69 13.62
N THR A 266 -20.07 8.83 12.62
CA THR A 266 -20.26 8.20 11.30
C THR A 266 -19.55 6.86 11.20
N ARG A 267 -18.57 6.57 12.06
CA ARG A 267 -17.77 5.33 12.01
C ARG A 267 -18.63 4.07 12.09
N THR A 268 -19.55 4.00 13.06
CA THR A 268 -20.42 2.83 13.22
C THR A 268 -21.36 2.69 12.03
N LEU A 269 -21.86 3.81 11.49
CA LEU A 269 -22.71 3.81 10.30
C LEU A 269 -21.93 3.32 9.06
N PHE A 270 -20.69 3.78 8.90
CA PHE A 270 -19.76 3.37 7.85
C PHE A 270 -19.45 1.86 7.90
N LEU A 271 -19.24 1.34 9.12
CA LEU A 271 -19.02 -0.09 9.37
C LEU A 271 -20.26 -0.91 9.03
N ASN A 272 -21.43 -0.51 9.55
CA ASN A 272 -22.70 -1.19 9.32
C ASN A 272 -23.13 -1.19 7.85
N ALA A 273 -22.73 -0.17 7.10
CA ALA A 273 -22.94 -0.11 5.65
C ALA A 273 -21.98 -1.02 4.86
N HIS A 274 -21.07 -1.74 5.52
CA HIS A 274 -20.10 -2.65 4.91
C HIS A 274 -19.20 -1.99 3.84
N ILE A 275 -19.04 -0.67 3.90
CA ILE A 275 -18.22 0.10 2.95
C ILE A 275 -16.75 -0.39 2.90
N PRO A 276 -16.10 -0.82 4.01
CA PRO A 276 -14.74 -1.34 3.95
C PRO A 276 -14.53 -2.47 2.93
N LEU A 277 -15.55 -3.29 2.67
CA LEU A 277 -15.46 -4.43 1.75
C LEU A 277 -15.22 -3.99 0.30
N PHE A 278 -15.67 -2.80 -0.08
CA PHE A 278 -15.42 -2.22 -1.41
C PHE A 278 -13.93 -1.90 -1.62
N LEU A 279 -13.12 -1.86 -0.56
CA LEU A 279 -11.68 -1.56 -0.65
C LEU A 279 -10.82 -2.82 -0.79
N TYR A 280 -11.36 -4.00 -0.52
CA TYR A 280 -10.58 -5.24 -0.55
C TYR A 280 -10.06 -5.62 -1.94
N PRO A 281 -10.82 -5.39 -3.04
CA PRO A 281 -10.27 -5.55 -4.39
C PRO A 281 -9.00 -4.72 -4.62
N PHE A 282 -8.92 -3.50 -4.05
CA PHE A 282 -7.73 -2.65 -4.15
C PHE A 282 -6.55 -3.24 -3.37
N LEU A 283 -6.80 -3.69 -2.13
CA LEU A 283 -5.78 -4.32 -1.28
C LEU A 283 -5.26 -5.64 -1.84
N ASN A 284 -6.08 -6.35 -2.62
CA ASN A 284 -5.72 -7.63 -3.23
C ASN A 284 -4.79 -7.50 -4.45
N THR A 285 -4.60 -6.29 -4.99
CA THR A 285 -3.74 -6.04 -6.16
C THR A 285 -2.26 -6.30 -5.86
N THR A 286 -1.54 -6.80 -6.86
CA THR A 286 -0.12 -7.20 -6.74
C THR A 286 0.82 -6.34 -7.60
N SER A 287 0.29 -5.51 -8.49
CA SER A 287 1.09 -4.62 -9.35
C SER A 287 1.90 -3.64 -8.51
N LYS A 288 3.21 -3.56 -8.80
CA LYS A 288 4.16 -2.66 -8.13
C LYS A 288 4.27 -1.28 -8.77
N SER A 289 3.42 -0.96 -9.76
CA SER A 289 3.45 0.37 -10.36
C SER A 289 2.96 1.43 -9.36
N ARG A 290 3.48 2.66 -9.49
CA ARG A 290 3.17 3.77 -8.59
C ARG A 290 1.65 4.01 -8.38
N PRO A 291 0.79 3.96 -9.43
CA PRO A 291 -0.65 4.08 -9.25
C PRO A 291 -1.27 3.02 -8.32
N PHE A 292 -0.81 1.77 -8.38
CA PHE A 292 -1.32 0.68 -7.54
C PHE A 292 -0.75 0.70 -6.11
N GLU A 293 0.51 1.08 -5.92
CA GLU A 293 1.08 1.32 -4.59
C GLU A 293 0.33 2.44 -3.86
N TYR A 294 0.05 3.55 -4.56
CA TYR A 294 -0.70 4.67 -3.98
C TYR A 294 -2.15 4.30 -3.64
N LEU A 295 -2.81 3.54 -4.52
CA LEU A 295 -4.16 3.03 -4.28
C LEU A 295 -4.23 2.14 -3.03
N ARG A 296 -3.30 1.20 -2.89
CA ARG A 296 -3.23 0.30 -1.72
C ARG A 296 -2.95 1.07 -0.43
N LEU A 297 -1.98 1.99 -0.45
CA LEU A 297 -1.64 2.81 0.72
C LEU A 297 -2.84 3.64 1.19
N THR A 298 -3.56 4.28 0.26
CA THR A 298 -4.72 5.11 0.60
C THR A 298 -5.88 4.26 1.11
N SER A 299 -6.11 3.09 0.52
CA SER A 299 -7.12 2.12 0.98
C SER A 299 -6.81 1.60 2.39
N LEU A 300 -5.54 1.25 2.67
CA LEU A 300 -5.09 0.91 4.01
C LEU A 300 -5.28 2.05 5.00
N GLY A 301 -5.14 3.31 4.56
CA GLY A 301 -5.40 4.50 5.38
C GLY A 301 -6.84 4.56 5.91
N VAL A 302 -7.83 4.14 5.11
CA VAL A 302 -9.24 4.05 5.54
C VAL A 302 -9.41 2.97 6.61
N ILE A 303 -8.88 1.77 6.39
CA ILE A 303 -8.94 0.67 7.38
C ILE A 303 -8.17 1.04 8.66
N GLY A 304 -7.01 1.67 8.52
CA GLY A 304 -6.20 2.18 9.63
C GLY A 304 -6.94 3.22 10.47
N ALA A 305 -7.78 4.06 9.86
CA ALA A 305 -8.61 5.02 10.60
C ALA A 305 -9.70 4.33 11.43
N LEU A 306 -10.30 3.24 10.93
CA LEU A 306 -11.32 2.47 11.66
C LEU A 306 -10.74 1.85 12.94
N VAL A 307 -9.59 1.17 12.83
CA VAL A 307 -8.97 0.44 13.95
C VAL A 307 -8.27 1.36 14.95
N LYS A 308 -8.15 2.66 14.67
CA LYS A 308 -7.43 3.61 15.53
C LYS A 308 -8.09 3.83 16.89
N ASN A 309 -9.42 3.67 16.97
CA ASN A 309 -10.21 3.94 18.18
C ASN A 309 -10.42 2.72 19.08
N ASP A 310 -9.71 1.61 18.82
CA ASP A 310 -9.72 0.43 19.69
C ASP A 310 -11.13 -0.15 19.95
N SER A 311 -12.04 -0.01 18.97
CA SER A 311 -13.39 -0.55 19.05
C SER A 311 -13.40 -2.05 18.71
N SER A 312 -13.81 -2.89 19.66
CA SER A 312 -13.92 -4.34 19.45
C SER A 312 -14.95 -4.69 18.37
N ASP A 313 -15.99 -3.90 18.14
CA ASP A 313 -16.95 -4.12 17.05
C ASP A 313 -16.28 -4.01 15.67
N VAL A 314 -15.39 -3.03 15.51
CA VAL A 314 -14.57 -2.89 14.29
C VAL A 314 -13.66 -4.11 14.13
N ILE A 315 -13.01 -4.57 15.21
CA ILE A 315 -12.15 -5.76 15.16
C ILE A 315 -12.97 -7.00 14.78
N ASN A 316 -14.11 -7.24 15.43
CA ASN A 316 -14.99 -8.37 15.13
C ASN A 316 -15.44 -8.39 13.68
N PHE A 317 -15.86 -7.23 13.14
CA PHE A 317 -16.18 -7.08 11.72
C PHE A 317 -15.00 -7.51 10.85
N LEU A 318 -13.82 -6.95 11.09
CA LEU A 318 -12.60 -7.22 10.30
C LEU A 318 -12.15 -8.69 10.35
N LEU A 319 -12.34 -9.37 11.48
CA LEU A 319 -12.03 -10.80 11.63
C LEU A 319 -12.91 -11.67 10.73
N THR A 320 -14.19 -11.29 10.54
CA THR A 320 -15.13 -12.05 9.71
C THR A 320 -14.96 -11.84 8.21
N THR A 321 -14.10 -10.89 7.80
CA THR A 321 -14.01 -10.41 6.41
C THR A 321 -12.62 -10.60 5.80
N GLU A 322 -11.76 -11.44 6.40
CA GLU A 322 -10.45 -11.80 5.83
C GLU A 322 -9.47 -10.63 5.62
N ILE A 323 -9.50 -9.58 6.46
CA ILE A 323 -8.52 -8.49 6.36
C ILE A 323 -7.09 -8.96 6.64
N ILE A 324 -6.92 -9.95 7.52
CA ILE A 324 -5.61 -10.42 7.98
C ILE A 324 -4.76 -10.95 6.81
N PRO A 325 -5.25 -11.91 5.98
CA PRO A 325 -4.53 -12.34 4.77
C PRO A 325 -4.09 -11.20 3.85
N LEU A 326 -4.95 -10.19 3.65
CA LEU A 326 -4.62 -9.03 2.81
C LEU A 326 -3.48 -8.20 3.42
N CYS A 327 -3.56 -7.90 4.71
CA CYS A 327 -2.51 -7.18 5.42
C CYS A 327 -1.19 -7.95 5.42
N LEU A 328 -1.20 -9.26 5.68
CA LEU A 328 0.01 -10.10 5.68
C LEU A 328 0.72 -10.09 4.32
N ARG A 329 -0.03 -10.18 3.21
CA ARG A 329 0.56 -10.09 1.87
C ARG A 329 1.23 -8.75 1.61
N ILE A 330 0.60 -7.66 2.04
CA ILE A 330 1.16 -6.31 1.89
C ILE A 330 2.37 -6.12 2.81
N MET A 331 2.35 -6.65 4.03
CA MET A 331 3.48 -6.66 4.97
C MET A 331 4.70 -7.38 4.38
N GLU A 332 4.49 -8.42 3.58
CA GLU A 332 5.56 -9.17 2.93
C GLU A 332 6.14 -8.42 1.71
N THR A 333 5.27 -7.94 0.81
CA THR A 333 5.69 -7.53 -0.55
C THR A 333 5.47 -6.05 -0.91
N GLY A 334 4.79 -5.28 -0.08
CA GLY A 334 4.44 -3.87 -0.35
C GLY A 334 5.58 -2.88 -0.16
N SER A 335 5.34 -1.62 -0.51
CA SER A 335 6.23 -0.51 -0.15
C SER A 335 6.37 -0.33 1.37
N GLU A 336 7.46 0.29 1.83
CA GLU A 336 7.72 0.51 3.27
C GLU A 336 6.57 1.22 4.00
N LEU A 337 5.97 2.23 3.36
CA LEU A 337 4.80 2.93 3.90
C LEU A 337 3.59 2.01 4.02
N SER A 338 3.30 1.21 2.98
CA SER A 338 2.20 0.25 3.00
C SER A 338 2.43 -0.84 4.04
N LYS A 339 3.66 -1.36 4.18
CA LYS A 339 4.05 -2.30 5.23
C LYS A 339 3.78 -1.71 6.62
N THR A 340 4.12 -0.45 6.83
CA THR A 340 3.92 0.26 8.11
C THR A 340 2.44 0.35 8.49
N VAL A 341 1.57 0.71 7.54
CA VAL A 341 0.13 0.80 7.83
C VAL A 341 -0.49 -0.59 7.99
N ALA A 342 -0.09 -1.57 7.18
CA ALA A 342 -0.59 -2.94 7.27
C ALA A 342 -0.22 -3.60 8.61
N ILE A 343 1.04 -3.48 9.06
CA ILE A 343 1.42 -4.01 10.37
C ILE A 343 0.75 -3.25 11.52
N PHE A 344 0.49 -1.95 11.38
CA PHE A 344 -0.28 -1.19 12.35
C PHE A 344 -1.71 -1.75 12.51
N ILE A 345 -2.37 -2.10 11.41
CA ILE A 345 -3.70 -2.73 11.43
C ILE A 345 -3.64 -4.09 12.12
N VAL A 346 -2.69 -4.96 11.74
CA VAL A 346 -2.50 -6.27 12.38
C VAL A 346 -2.18 -6.13 13.87
N GLN A 347 -1.38 -5.14 14.25
CA GLN A 347 -1.08 -4.86 15.65
C GLN A 347 -2.35 -4.46 16.41
N LYS A 348 -3.21 -3.60 15.84
CA LYS A 348 -4.48 -3.22 16.48
C LYS A 348 -5.43 -4.42 16.64
N ILE A 349 -5.48 -5.31 15.66
CA ILE A 349 -6.22 -6.58 15.78
C ILE A 349 -5.64 -7.44 16.91
N LEU A 350 -4.32 -7.60 17.00
CA LEU A 350 -3.67 -8.38 18.06
C LEU A 350 -3.89 -7.80 19.45
N LEU A 351 -3.98 -6.46 19.58
CA LEU A 351 -4.19 -5.81 20.87
C LEU A 351 -5.57 -6.13 21.47
N ASP A 352 -6.59 -6.35 20.63
CA ASP A 352 -7.91 -6.82 21.07
C ASP A 352 -7.88 -8.32 21.43
N ASP A 353 -8.59 -8.70 22.49
CA ASP A 353 -8.58 -10.09 22.99
C ASP A 353 -9.22 -11.06 21.99
N ASN A 354 -10.29 -10.67 21.27
CA ASN A 354 -10.90 -11.52 20.26
C ASN A 354 -9.96 -11.70 19.07
N GLY A 355 -9.25 -10.63 18.67
CA GLY A 355 -8.25 -10.69 17.61
C GLY A 355 -7.05 -11.57 17.94
N LEU A 356 -6.50 -11.46 19.16
CA LEU A 356 -5.44 -12.36 19.64
C LEU A 356 -5.92 -13.82 19.64
N ASN A 357 -7.08 -14.09 20.22
CA ASN A 357 -7.64 -15.44 20.29
C ASN A 357 -7.92 -16.02 18.88
N TYR A 358 -8.36 -15.19 17.94
CA TYR A 358 -8.59 -15.60 16.56
C TYR A 358 -7.30 -16.03 15.85
N ILE A 359 -6.23 -15.23 15.97
CA ILE A 359 -4.92 -15.50 15.35
C ILE A 359 -4.29 -16.74 15.98
N CYS A 360 -4.36 -16.87 17.30
CA CYS A 360 -3.81 -18.01 18.04
C CYS A 360 -4.75 -19.23 18.09
N ALA A 361 -5.91 -19.18 17.41
CA ALA A 361 -6.90 -20.26 17.46
C ALA A 361 -6.35 -21.57 16.90
N THR A 362 -5.67 -21.49 15.74
CA THR A 362 -5.09 -22.62 15.01
C THR A 362 -3.61 -22.39 14.74
N TYR A 363 -2.87 -23.48 14.52
CA TYR A 363 -1.46 -23.41 14.19
C TYR A 363 -1.21 -22.70 12.86
N GLU A 364 -2.08 -22.91 11.86
CA GLU A 364 -1.95 -22.31 10.53
C GLU A 364 -2.05 -20.78 10.59
N ARG A 365 -3.01 -20.25 11.35
CA ARG A 365 -3.20 -18.80 11.50
C ARG A 365 -2.03 -18.17 12.24
N PHE A 366 -1.60 -18.78 13.35
CA PHE A 366 -0.44 -18.32 14.11
C PHE A 366 0.82 -18.34 13.24
N TYR A 367 1.06 -19.44 12.52
CA TYR A 367 2.25 -19.60 11.68
C TYR A 367 2.24 -18.62 10.50
N ALA A 368 1.09 -18.38 9.86
CA ALA A 368 0.98 -17.38 8.80
C ALA A 368 1.41 -15.98 9.27
N VAL A 369 0.97 -15.55 10.45
CA VAL A 369 1.38 -14.26 11.04
C VAL A 369 2.86 -14.31 11.46
N GLY A 370 3.27 -15.37 12.14
CA GLY A 370 4.63 -15.55 12.67
C GLY A 370 5.69 -15.54 11.57
N THR A 371 5.49 -16.26 10.48
CA THR A 371 6.41 -16.31 9.34
C THR A 371 6.58 -14.93 8.69
N VAL A 372 5.50 -14.19 8.47
CA VAL A 372 5.58 -12.85 7.88
C VAL A 372 6.32 -11.89 8.82
N LEU A 373 6.05 -11.92 10.12
CA LEU A 373 6.78 -11.10 11.10
C LEU A 373 8.28 -11.46 11.13
N SER A 374 8.63 -12.75 11.08
CA SER A 374 10.02 -13.21 11.02
C SER A 374 10.73 -12.74 9.74
N ASN A 375 10.06 -12.82 8.59
CA ASN A 375 10.58 -12.30 7.32
C ASN A 375 10.81 -10.77 7.39
N MET A 376 9.92 -10.03 8.07
CA MET A 376 10.11 -8.61 8.31
C MET A 376 11.32 -8.35 9.21
N VAL A 377 11.55 -9.13 10.26
CA VAL A 377 12.76 -9.00 11.10
C VAL A 377 14.02 -9.17 10.27
N ALA A 378 14.08 -10.19 9.40
CA ALA A 378 15.24 -10.42 8.53
C ALA A 378 15.51 -9.20 7.63
N GLN A 379 14.47 -8.62 7.02
CA GLN A 379 14.60 -7.39 6.21
C GLN A 379 15.01 -6.16 7.04
N LEU A 380 14.63 -6.11 8.31
CA LEU A 380 14.98 -5.00 9.22
C LEU A 380 16.44 -5.00 9.63
N VAL A 381 17.13 -6.14 9.60
CA VAL A 381 18.58 -6.20 9.84
C VAL A 381 19.32 -5.31 8.84
N GLU A 382 18.94 -5.35 7.56
CA GLU A 382 19.56 -4.54 6.51
C GLU A 382 19.01 -3.11 6.49
N SER A 383 17.69 -2.94 6.52
CA SER A 383 17.04 -1.63 6.34
C SER A 383 17.09 -0.73 7.57
N GLN A 384 17.24 -1.29 8.77
CA GLN A 384 17.33 -0.58 10.05
C GLN A 384 16.14 0.40 10.30
N THR A 385 14.96 0.11 9.72
CA THR A 385 13.77 0.97 9.83
C THR A 385 13.11 0.87 11.21
N ALA A 386 13.40 1.85 12.08
CA ALA A 386 12.92 1.88 13.47
C ALA A 386 11.39 1.78 13.64
N ARG A 387 10.63 2.46 12.77
CA ARG A 387 9.15 2.50 12.85
C ARG A 387 8.54 1.11 12.64
N LEU A 388 9.03 0.37 11.65
CA LEU A 388 8.56 -1.00 11.39
C LEU A 388 8.97 -1.94 12.52
N LEU A 389 10.22 -1.86 12.99
CA LEU A 389 10.71 -2.66 14.10
C LEU A 389 9.83 -2.51 15.35
N LYS A 390 9.44 -1.27 15.68
CA LYS A 390 8.53 -0.98 16.80
C LYS A 390 7.21 -1.73 16.71
N HIS A 391 6.60 -1.81 15.53
CA HIS A 391 5.36 -2.56 15.33
C HIS A 391 5.60 -4.07 15.44
N VAL A 392 6.68 -4.58 14.82
CA VAL A 392 7.04 -6.01 14.87
C VAL A 392 7.25 -6.49 16.31
N VAL A 393 8.03 -5.75 17.10
CA VAL A 393 8.28 -6.06 18.52
C VAL A 393 6.97 -6.10 19.30
N ARG A 394 6.05 -5.16 19.06
CA ARG A 394 4.75 -5.13 19.75
C ARG A 394 3.82 -6.28 19.35
N CYS A 395 3.85 -6.69 18.08
CA CYS A 395 3.10 -7.87 17.64
C CYS A 395 3.62 -9.13 18.34
N PHE A 396 4.95 -9.35 18.38
CA PHE A 396 5.52 -10.50 19.09
C PHE A 396 5.25 -10.46 20.60
N LEU A 397 5.39 -9.29 21.23
CA LEU A 397 5.05 -9.11 22.65
C LEU A 397 3.60 -9.52 22.91
N ARG A 398 2.65 -9.01 22.12
CA ARG A 398 1.24 -9.33 22.30
C ARG A 398 0.93 -10.81 22.02
N LEU A 399 1.58 -11.42 21.03
CA LEU A 399 1.46 -12.87 20.79
C LEU A 399 1.94 -13.69 21.99
N SER A 400 2.95 -13.21 22.74
CA SER A 400 3.47 -13.90 23.94
C SER A 400 2.49 -13.94 25.11
N ASP A 401 1.42 -13.14 25.10
CA ASP A 401 0.38 -13.17 26.12
C ASP A 401 -0.44 -14.47 26.02
N ASN A 402 -0.60 -15.02 24.81
CA ASN A 402 -1.28 -16.29 24.59
C ASN A 402 -0.35 -17.47 24.93
N ALA A 403 -0.76 -18.37 25.83
CA ALA A 403 0.08 -19.47 26.30
C ALA A 403 0.59 -20.40 25.18
N ARG A 404 -0.25 -20.72 24.17
CA ARG A 404 0.12 -21.60 23.06
C ARG A 404 1.13 -20.92 22.13
N ALA A 405 0.88 -19.66 21.77
CA ALA A 405 1.79 -18.88 20.95
C ALA A 405 3.12 -18.61 21.67
N ARG A 406 3.09 -18.36 22.99
CA ARG A 406 4.28 -18.19 23.83
C ARG A 406 5.19 -19.40 23.76
N GLU A 407 4.65 -20.62 23.90
CA GLU A 407 5.43 -21.85 23.76
C GLU A 407 6.08 -21.96 22.37
N ALA A 408 5.32 -21.72 21.31
CA ALA A 408 5.87 -21.74 19.95
C ALA A 408 6.98 -20.68 19.75
N LEU A 409 6.80 -19.47 20.27
CA LEU A 409 7.77 -18.38 20.18
C LEU A 409 9.09 -18.67 20.91
N ARG A 410 9.09 -19.51 21.96
CA ARG A 410 10.34 -19.98 22.57
C ARG A 410 11.23 -20.72 21.57
N GLN A 411 10.63 -21.39 20.58
CA GLN A 411 11.35 -22.16 19.58
C GLN A 411 11.62 -21.37 18.30
N CYS A 412 10.70 -20.46 17.91
CA CYS A 412 10.75 -19.82 16.60
C CYS A 412 10.92 -18.29 16.60
N LEU A 413 11.17 -17.63 17.75
CA LEU A 413 11.47 -16.19 17.75
C LEU A 413 12.79 -15.92 16.97
N PRO A 414 12.80 -14.97 16.02
CA PRO A 414 14.00 -14.62 15.26
C PRO A 414 15.21 -14.24 16.13
N GLU A 415 16.38 -14.77 15.82
CA GLU A 415 17.63 -14.51 16.54
C GLU A 415 18.01 -13.02 16.64
N PRO A 416 17.81 -12.16 15.61
CA PRO A 416 18.09 -10.73 15.71
C PRO A 416 17.28 -9.97 16.78
N LEU A 417 16.17 -10.56 17.27
CA LEU A 417 15.40 -10.01 18.40
C LEU A 417 15.89 -10.52 19.76
N ARG A 418 16.73 -11.56 19.79
CA ARG A 418 17.32 -12.13 21.01
C ARG A 418 18.69 -11.55 21.32
N ASP A 419 19.41 -11.13 20.29
CA ASP A 419 20.77 -10.62 20.42
C ASP A 419 20.83 -9.08 20.39
N ALA A 420 22.04 -8.54 20.23
CA ALA A 420 22.29 -7.12 20.21
C ALA A 420 22.08 -6.45 18.83
N THR A 421 21.57 -7.14 17.81
CA THR A 421 21.47 -6.67 16.42
C THR A 421 20.79 -5.31 16.29
N PHE A 422 19.67 -5.10 17.01
CA PHE A 422 18.92 -3.84 16.95
C PHE A 422 19.30 -2.81 18.02
N SER A 423 20.39 -3.01 18.77
CA SER A 423 20.79 -2.11 19.87
C SER A 423 21.04 -0.68 19.41
N SER A 424 21.58 -0.50 18.19
CA SER A 424 21.80 0.80 17.55
C SER A 424 20.49 1.50 17.21
N VAL A 425 19.59 0.81 16.50
CA VAL A 425 18.28 1.34 16.07
C VAL A 425 17.41 1.73 17.25
N LEU A 426 17.47 0.94 18.31
CA LEU A 426 16.64 1.12 19.50
C LEU A 426 17.24 2.12 20.50
N ARG A 427 18.42 2.71 20.23
CA ARG A 427 19.15 3.56 21.18
C ARG A 427 18.24 4.58 21.85
N ASP A 428 17.46 5.30 21.05
CA ASP A 428 16.61 6.41 21.48
C ASP A 428 15.12 6.04 21.61
N ASP A 429 14.73 4.79 21.38
CA ASP A 429 13.35 4.30 21.57
C ASP A 429 13.23 3.43 22.83
N ALA A 430 13.25 4.08 23.98
CA ALA A 430 13.12 3.42 25.29
C ALA A 430 11.82 2.59 25.42
N ALA A 431 10.73 3.02 24.78
CA ALA A 431 9.47 2.29 24.84
C ALA A 431 9.56 0.95 24.12
N THR A 432 10.14 0.92 22.92
CA THR A 432 10.34 -0.32 22.15
C THR A 432 11.36 -1.23 22.82
N LYS A 433 12.44 -0.68 23.39
CA LYS A 433 13.39 -1.45 24.22
C LYS A 433 12.71 -2.18 25.37
N ARG A 434 11.85 -1.49 26.13
CA ARG A 434 11.08 -2.11 27.22
C ARG A 434 10.14 -3.21 26.72
N CYS A 435 9.49 -2.99 25.58
CA CYS A 435 8.63 -4.01 24.97
C CYS A 435 9.43 -5.26 24.59
N LEU A 436 10.62 -5.09 23.99
CA LEU A 436 11.50 -6.20 23.62
C LEU A 436 12.01 -6.95 24.85
N ALA A 437 12.44 -6.22 25.89
CA ALA A 437 12.86 -6.83 27.14
C ALA A 437 11.73 -7.65 27.79
N GLN A 438 10.51 -7.10 27.84
CA GLN A 438 9.35 -7.82 28.38
C GLN A 438 9.01 -9.08 27.56
N LEU A 439 9.11 -9.01 26.23
CA LEU A 439 8.92 -10.18 25.37
C LEU A 439 9.94 -11.28 25.71
N LEU A 440 11.22 -10.93 25.88
CA LEU A 440 12.25 -11.91 26.24
C LEU A 440 12.01 -12.49 27.65
N ILE A 441 11.56 -11.67 28.60
CA ILE A 441 11.16 -12.14 29.95
C ILE A 441 10.03 -13.17 29.85
N ASN A 442 8.95 -12.84 29.14
CA ASN A 442 7.80 -13.73 28.95
C ASN A 442 8.20 -15.10 28.36
N LEU A 443 9.22 -15.13 27.50
CA LEU A 443 9.72 -16.36 26.87
C LEU A 443 10.72 -17.12 27.75
N SER A 444 11.41 -16.44 28.67
CA SER A 444 12.36 -17.06 29.60
C SER A 444 11.70 -17.76 30.80
N ASP A 445 10.50 -17.34 31.19
CA ASP A 445 9.77 -17.96 32.29
C ASP A 445 9.31 -19.37 31.90
N ASN A 446 10.05 -20.38 32.35
CA ASN A 446 9.59 -21.76 32.44
C ASN A 446 8.52 -21.82 33.55
N VAL A 447 7.28 -21.43 33.25
CA VAL A 447 6.16 -21.80 34.12
C VAL A 447 6.01 -23.31 34.04
N VAL A 448 6.71 -24.00 34.94
CA VAL A 448 6.38 -25.36 35.34
C VAL A 448 4.97 -25.27 35.91
N ASP A 449 3.99 -25.85 35.23
CA ASP A 449 2.65 -26.00 35.77
C ASP A 449 2.75 -26.73 37.13
N GLN A 450 2.65 -25.97 38.22
CA GLN A 450 2.60 -26.47 39.60
C GLN A 450 1.27 -27.17 39.93
N ASN A 451 0.56 -27.72 38.94
CA ASN A 451 -0.71 -28.43 39.14
C ASN A 451 -0.61 -29.97 39.01
N SER A 452 0.61 -30.52 38.98
CA SER A 452 0.83 -31.99 38.99
C SER A 452 1.65 -32.48 40.19
N GLN A 453 1.66 -31.77 41.31
CA GLN A 453 2.21 -32.30 42.57
C GLN A 453 1.13 -32.99 43.41
N GLY A 454 1.07 -34.31 43.24
CA GLY A 454 0.94 -35.27 44.33
C GLY A 454 -0.29 -35.18 45.23
N MET A 455 -1.33 -35.95 44.91
CA MET A 455 -2.16 -36.57 45.94
C MET A 455 -1.35 -37.73 46.57
N PRO A 456 -0.97 -37.67 47.86
CA PRO A 456 -0.51 -38.86 48.56
C PRO A 456 -1.72 -39.69 48.97
N ASN A 457 -1.62 -40.98 48.64
CA ASN A 457 -2.48 -42.07 49.08
C ASN A 457 -2.78 -41.97 50.59
N MET A 458 -4.05 -41.84 50.97
CA MET A 458 -4.62 -42.35 52.23
C MET A 458 -6.07 -42.77 52.01
#